data_AF-A0A519DFS0-F1
#
_entry.id   AF-A0A519DFS0-F1
#
_cell.length_a   1.000
_cell.length_b   1.000
_cell.length_c   1.000
_cell.angle_alpha   90.00
_cell.angle_beta   90.00
_cell.angle_gamma   90.00
#
_symmetry.space_group_name_H-M   'P 1'
#
loop_
_entity.id
_entity.type
_entity.pdbx_description
1 polymer ?
#
loop_
_entity_poly.entity_id
_entity_poly.type
_entity_poly.pdbx_seq_one_letter_code
_entity_poly.pdbx_strand_id
1 'polypeptide(L)'
;MVWMSGASLYIRNHDATFSYQDLVEIDSRASRLAFTADDGELVLLIPERSASEERHLQFFTLDAEGEISTGRRVVTAHASLDFSISPDETLLAVSTDSSMLALYSNSRMELGDMPGGIDTDQDDIPDSVDDDDDGDGTPDVFDNVCIEGGSCALHPNQDTIRRIRIAVDGIDVAVRDTFHLTGDQSQQIRLLASHAITVNHQVGNDEARAISAMLCSEYDVEKMLDHWSSVLTIADQPFHARDVSCVVESGLKGTDRGDGGTRIVITWTVSGRIGSAAQTPYNITLTSGVQPPDASVAMIMHAFPVNLQIDDVTGSRAEEEVWNRRDPSLRLSVQMIPEDKPDQFEQALGTLENYWYIVVLCIISLLALMAVLMIRRQNVIDFGEEDEETEKPEPGEEWENLVDDAAAWDEDWDEDTVTEREQPRPPAAVRRDIRRKPKPPTAVQRDLAHRGREEDNPQIKVRRTVASSEQEEESDSEVDFTHLVETEPTPEEPTVEVDEEIDSALKILKRTTEVAKTKKRRPVRRRKSE
;
A
#
# COMPACT_ATOMS: atom_id res chain seq x y z
N MET A 1 -4.67 47.76 19.38
CA MET A 1 -3.35 47.32 19.87
C MET A 1 -3.57 46.11 20.76
N VAL A 2 -2.87 45.01 20.48
CA VAL A 2 -2.99 43.77 21.23
C VAL A 2 -1.61 43.28 21.64
N TRP A 3 -1.47 42.83 22.89
CA TRP A 3 -0.24 42.21 23.37
C TRP A 3 -0.54 41.18 24.45
N MET A 4 0.39 40.23 24.61
CA MET A 4 0.33 39.20 25.63
C MET A 4 1.23 39.58 26.80
N SER A 5 0.78 39.29 28.02
CA SER A 5 1.61 39.35 29.22
C SER A 5 1.19 38.28 30.22
N GLY A 6 2.04 37.26 30.39
CA GLY A 6 1.71 36.09 31.21
C GLY A 6 0.52 35.32 30.63
N ALA A 7 -0.45 34.98 31.48
CA ALA A 7 -1.67 34.27 31.12
C ALA A 7 -2.80 35.22 30.67
N SER A 8 -2.46 36.37 30.09
CA SER A 8 -3.43 37.39 29.76
C SER A 8 -3.15 38.07 28.43
N LEU A 9 -4.21 38.23 27.64
CA LEU A 9 -4.25 38.99 26.41
C LEU A 9 -4.92 40.33 26.67
N TYR A 10 -4.22 41.41 26.37
CA TYR A 10 -4.74 42.76 26.56
C TYR A 10 -5.12 43.35 25.22
N ILE A 11 -6.35 43.86 25.12
CA ILE A 11 -6.85 44.53 23.90
C ILE A 11 -7.19 45.98 24.20
N ARG A 12 -6.71 46.85 23.33
CA ARG A 12 -7.03 48.28 23.34
C ARG A 12 -7.46 48.75 21.97
N ASN A 13 -8.46 49.63 21.97
CA ASN A 13 -8.87 50.34 20.77
C ASN A 13 -7.71 51.15 20.20
N HIS A 14 -7.62 51.18 18.88
CA HIS A 14 -6.68 52.06 18.19
C HIS A 14 -7.29 53.46 18.00
N ASP A 15 -7.73 54.07 19.11
CA ASP A 15 -8.23 55.44 19.16
C ASP A 15 -7.18 56.39 19.78
N ALA A 16 -7.46 57.70 19.75
CA ALA A 16 -6.54 58.72 20.30
C ALA A 16 -6.27 58.55 21.81
N THR A 17 -7.07 57.76 22.51
CA THR A 17 -6.98 57.53 23.95
C THR A 17 -6.39 56.17 24.31
N PHE A 18 -6.18 55.29 23.33
CA PHE A 18 -5.92 53.86 23.52
C PHE A 18 -6.84 53.27 24.59
N SER A 19 -8.14 53.51 24.45
CA SER A 19 -9.13 53.06 25.43
C SER A 19 -9.05 51.53 25.62
N TYR A 20 -9.19 51.10 26.88
CA TYR A 20 -9.21 49.68 27.21
C TYR A 20 -10.48 49.06 26.65
N GLN A 21 -10.33 47.98 25.90
CA GLN A 21 -11.44 47.25 25.32
C GLN A 21 -11.73 46.03 26.19
N ASP A 22 -10.78 45.08 26.26
CA ASP A 22 -11.00 43.82 26.96
C ASP A 22 -9.69 43.16 27.45
N LEU A 23 -9.86 42.15 28.32
CA LEU A 23 -8.83 41.26 28.85
C LEU A 23 -9.35 39.82 28.79
N VAL A 24 -8.63 38.99 28.05
CA VAL A 24 -8.93 37.56 27.97
C VAL A 24 -7.84 36.78 28.69
N GLU A 25 -8.26 35.84 29.53
CA GLU A 25 -7.35 34.85 30.10
C GLU A 25 -6.95 33.86 29.01
N ILE A 26 -5.64 33.73 28.79
CA ILE A 26 -5.05 32.84 27.79
C ILE A 26 -4.11 31.86 28.47
N ASP A 27 -3.74 30.81 27.76
CA ASP A 27 -2.71 29.89 28.27
C ASP A 27 -1.40 30.66 28.51
N SER A 28 -0.87 30.52 29.73
CA SER A 28 0.41 31.11 30.13
C SER A 28 1.61 30.73 29.24
N ARG A 29 1.47 29.65 28.45
CA ARG A 29 2.48 29.12 27.53
C ARG A 29 2.40 29.74 26.14
N ALA A 30 1.40 30.56 25.86
CA ALA A 30 1.25 31.22 24.56
C ALA A 30 2.51 32.04 24.20
N SER A 31 3.01 31.88 22.97
CA SER A 31 4.31 32.42 22.57
C SER A 31 4.27 33.38 21.38
N ARG A 32 3.28 33.22 20.50
CA ARG A 32 3.09 34.01 19.27
C ARG A 32 1.61 34.34 19.10
N LEU A 33 1.35 35.49 18.50
CA LEU A 33 0.01 35.93 18.11
C LEU A 33 0.05 36.47 16.68
N ALA A 34 -1.03 36.26 15.93
CA ALA A 34 -1.27 36.88 14.63
C ALA A 34 -2.77 37.09 14.43
N PHE A 35 -3.12 38.08 13.62
CA PHE A 35 -4.49 38.29 13.16
C PHE A 35 -4.70 37.60 11.80
N THR A 36 -5.93 37.21 11.53
CA THR A 36 -6.38 36.88 10.17
C THR A 36 -6.38 38.13 9.28
N ALA A 37 -6.48 37.94 7.97
CA ALA A 37 -6.35 39.03 7.01
C ALA A 37 -7.54 40.01 7.10
N ASP A 38 -8.69 39.51 7.53
CA ASP A 38 -9.91 40.29 7.77
C ASP A 38 -9.98 40.96 9.16
N ASP A 39 -8.96 40.78 10.01
CA ASP A 39 -8.94 41.17 11.42
C ASP A 39 -10.08 40.58 12.27
N GLY A 40 -10.79 39.56 11.77
CA GLY A 40 -11.94 38.92 12.42
C GLY A 40 -11.57 37.85 13.44
N GLU A 41 -10.42 37.20 13.27
CA GLU A 41 -9.89 36.21 14.21
C GLU A 41 -8.48 36.57 14.70
N LEU A 42 -8.22 36.28 15.97
CA LEU A 42 -6.90 36.30 16.58
C LEU A 42 -6.44 34.88 16.83
N VAL A 43 -5.22 34.56 16.41
CA VAL A 43 -4.63 33.24 16.55
C VAL A 43 -3.47 33.29 17.53
N LEU A 44 -3.48 32.37 18.50
CA LEU A 44 -2.42 32.21 19.49
C LEU A 44 -1.74 30.85 19.32
N LEU A 45 -0.41 30.85 19.28
CA LEU A 45 0.38 29.63 19.30
C LEU A 45 0.64 29.19 20.74
N ILE A 46 0.28 27.95 21.06
CA ILE A 46 0.57 27.29 22.34
C ILE A 46 1.57 26.15 22.04
N PRO A 47 2.89 26.45 22.09
CA PRO A 47 3.96 25.58 21.59
C PRO A 47 4.38 24.50 22.58
N GLU A 48 3.93 24.57 23.83
CA GLU A 48 4.22 23.58 24.85
C GLU A 48 3.04 22.61 24.99
N ARG A 49 3.32 21.38 25.40
CA ARG A 49 2.29 20.40 25.75
C ARG A 49 2.01 20.42 27.26
N SER A 50 0.81 20.05 27.65
CA SER A 50 0.43 19.81 29.06
C SER A 50 0.08 18.33 29.25
N ALA A 51 -0.28 17.92 30.46
CA ALA A 51 -0.70 16.54 30.72
C ALA A 51 -2.03 16.18 30.02
N SER A 52 -2.85 17.18 29.69
CA SER A 52 -4.19 17.01 29.10
C SER A 52 -4.32 17.58 27.70
N GLU A 53 -3.35 18.35 27.22
CA GLU A 53 -3.45 19.05 25.95
C GLU A 53 -2.15 18.98 25.15
N GLU A 54 -2.31 18.62 23.88
CA GLU A 54 -1.25 18.71 22.89
C GLU A 54 -1.02 20.16 22.43
N ARG A 55 0.11 20.39 21.79
CA ARG A 55 0.43 21.67 21.12
C ARG A 55 -0.63 22.01 20.09
N HIS A 56 -0.99 23.28 20.04
CA HIS A 56 -2.05 23.74 19.16
C HIS A 56 -1.97 25.24 18.89
N LEU A 57 -2.66 25.65 17.83
CA LEU A 57 -3.06 27.02 17.62
C LEU A 57 -4.51 27.19 18.09
N GLN A 58 -4.74 28.20 18.91
CA GLN A 58 -6.07 28.57 19.39
C GLN A 58 -6.54 29.81 18.66
N PHE A 59 -7.69 29.72 18.00
CA PHE A 59 -8.35 30.85 17.36
C PHE A 59 -9.34 31.48 18.33
N PHE A 60 -9.45 32.79 18.27
CA PHE A 60 -10.41 33.60 19.01
C PHE A 60 -11.14 34.48 18.00
N THR A 61 -12.47 34.45 18.02
CA THR A 61 -13.27 35.32 17.17
C THR A 61 -13.52 36.65 17.86
N LEU A 62 -13.44 37.73 17.09
CA LEU A 62 -13.70 39.09 17.53
C LEU A 62 -15.03 39.52 16.91
N ASP A 63 -16.04 39.77 17.74
CA ASP A 63 -17.31 40.28 17.23
C ASP A 63 -17.26 41.79 16.94
N ALA A 64 -18.31 42.30 16.28
CA ALA A 64 -18.40 43.72 15.91
C ALA A 64 -18.52 44.65 17.13
N GLU A 65 -18.97 44.10 18.26
CA GLU A 65 -19.09 44.76 19.56
C GLU A 65 -17.77 44.73 20.36
N GLY A 66 -16.78 43.95 19.90
CA GLY A 66 -15.47 43.82 20.48
C GLY A 66 -15.33 42.78 21.61
N GLU A 67 -16.33 41.91 21.80
CA GLU A 67 -16.29 40.73 22.66
C GLU A 67 -15.51 39.60 21.98
N ILE A 68 -14.73 38.90 22.78
CA ILE A 68 -13.80 37.87 22.33
C ILE A 68 -14.33 36.51 22.76
N SER A 69 -14.57 35.64 21.80
CA SER A 69 -15.00 34.27 22.09
C SER A 69 -13.97 33.26 21.62
N THR A 70 -13.86 32.14 22.33
CA THR A 70 -12.96 31.05 21.95
C THR A 70 -13.50 30.38 20.69
N GLY A 71 -12.72 30.44 19.62
CA GLY A 71 -13.04 29.84 18.33
C GLY A 71 -12.45 28.44 18.18
N ARG A 72 -12.15 28.09 16.93
CA ARG A 72 -11.59 26.79 16.56
C ARG A 72 -10.17 26.58 17.09
N ARG A 73 -9.71 25.32 17.06
CA ARG A 73 -8.38 24.89 17.48
C ARG A 73 -7.79 24.01 16.40
N VAL A 74 -6.49 24.20 16.13
CA VAL A 74 -5.71 23.34 15.23
C VAL A 74 -4.60 22.67 16.04
N VAL A 75 -4.67 21.35 16.18
CA VAL A 75 -3.64 20.56 16.88
C VAL A 75 -2.44 20.39 15.97
N THR A 76 -1.24 20.66 16.48
CA THR A 76 0.00 20.50 15.71
C THR A 76 0.86 19.35 16.19
N ALA A 77 0.79 18.95 17.47
CA ALA A 77 1.56 17.88 18.12
C ALA A 77 3.11 17.92 17.97
N HIS A 78 3.65 18.07 16.76
CA HIS A 78 5.04 18.39 16.45
C HIS A 78 5.49 19.69 17.13
N ALA A 79 6.80 19.87 17.28
CA ALA A 79 7.33 21.13 17.82
C ALA A 79 6.92 22.30 16.91
N SER A 80 6.37 23.36 17.49
CA SER A 80 5.90 24.55 16.76
C SER A 80 6.64 25.77 17.29
N LEU A 81 7.44 26.42 16.45
CA LEU A 81 8.26 27.57 16.86
C LEU A 81 7.60 28.91 16.52
N ASP A 82 6.97 28.95 15.35
CA ASP A 82 6.31 30.12 14.79
C ASP A 82 5.28 29.68 13.75
N PHE A 83 4.36 30.57 13.39
CA PHE A 83 3.34 30.28 12.38
C PHE A 83 3.05 31.51 11.50
N SER A 84 2.46 31.27 10.34
CA SER A 84 1.94 32.29 9.44
C SER A 84 0.68 31.79 8.76
N ILE A 85 -0.28 32.67 8.56
CA ILE A 85 -1.52 32.40 7.84
C ILE A 85 -1.43 33.10 6.49
N SER A 86 -1.89 32.45 5.42
CA SER A 86 -1.94 33.06 4.10
C SER A 86 -2.97 34.19 4.04
N PRO A 87 -2.81 35.21 3.17
CA PRO A 87 -3.75 36.33 3.09
C PRO A 87 -5.18 35.94 2.69
N ASP A 88 -5.35 34.79 2.04
CA ASP A 88 -6.63 34.19 1.65
C ASP A 88 -7.16 33.20 2.70
N GLU A 89 -6.42 33.00 3.81
CA GLU A 89 -6.80 32.18 4.96
C GLU A 89 -7.02 30.67 4.66
N THR A 90 -6.60 30.22 3.48
CA THR A 90 -6.67 28.83 3.05
C THR A 90 -5.55 27.98 3.64
N LEU A 91 -4.38 28.58 3.90
CA LEU A 91 -3.16 27.90 4.30
C LEU A 91 -2.62 28.42 5.62
N LEU A 92 -2.38 27.51 6.55
CA LEU A 92 -1.65 27.77 7.79
C LEU A 92 -0.29 27.07 7.73
N ALA A 93 0.78 27.84 7.76
CA ALA A 93 2.14 27.35 7.80
C ALA A 93 2.69 27.41 9.23
N VAL A 94 3.19 26.28 9.73
CA VAL A 94 3.79 26.17 11.07
C VAL A 94 5.23 25.71 10.94
N SER A 95 6.14 26.53 11.44
CA SER A 95 7.56 26.19 11.51
C SER A 95 7.82 25.15 12.58
N THR A 96 8.63 24.16 12.24
CA THR A 96 9.01 23.06 13.14
C THR A 96 10.42 23.28 13.70
N ASP A 97 10.82 22.46 14.67
CA ASP A 97 12.21 22.42 15.16
C ASP A 97 13.13 21.56 14.26
N SER A 98 12.62 21.11 13.11
CA SER A 98 13.32 20.34 12.09
C SER A 98 13.58 21.19 10.84
N SER A 99 14.06 20.56 9.75
CA SER A 99 14.20 21.22 8.44
C SER A 99 12.89 21.33 7.66
N MET A 100 11.76 20.95 8.26
CA MET A 100 10.45 20.86 7.61
C MET A 100 9.53 22.00 8.03
N LEU A 101 8.60 22.35 7.13
CA LEU A 101 7.49 23.25 7.37
C LEU A 101 6.21 22.42 7.32
N ALA A 102 5.37 22.51 8.35
CA ALA A 102 4.07 21.86 8.34
C ALA A 102 3.04 22.81 7.74
N LEU A 103 2.27 22.32 6.77
CA LEU A 103 1.21 23.07 6.11
C LEU A 103 -0.13 22.43 6.44
N TYR A 104 -1.07 23.26 6.89
CA TYR A 104 -2.45 22.87 7.18
C TYR A 104 -3.37 23.60 6.22
N SER A 105 -4.24 22.86 5.55
CA SER A 105 -5.19 23.36 4.56
C SER A 105 -6.50 22.61 4.66
N ASN A 106 -7.60 23.28 4.31
CA ASN A 106 -8.93 22.66 4.19
C ASN A 106 -9.28 22.29 2.73
N SER A 107 -8.44 22.66 1.77
CA SER A 107 -8.57 22.38 0.34
C SER A 107 -7.30 21.71 -0.19
N ARG A 108 -7.42 20.98 -1.31
CA ARG A 108 -6.24 20.42 -1.97
C ARG A 108 -5.38 21.59 -2.42
N MET A 109 -4.08 21.48 -2.19
CA MET A 109 -3.17 22.45 -2.78
C MET A 109 -3.17 22.19 -4.27
N GLU A 110 -3.67 23.14 -5.06
CA GLU A 110 -3.54 23.07 -6.51
C GLU A 110 -2.04 23.14 -6.84
N LEU A 111 -1.49 22.04 -7.33
CA LEU A 111 -0.19 22.08 -8.00
C LEU A 111 -0.36 23.00 -9.22
N GLY A 112 0.64 23.84 -9.51
CA GLY A 112 0.58 24.84 -10.59
C GLY A 112 0.37 24.21 -11.98
N ASP A 113 0.55 24.98 -13.06
CA ASP A 113 0.39 24.49 -14.43
C ASP A 113 1.22 23.21 -14.69
N MET A 114 0.57 22.05 -14.58
CA MET A 114 1.18 20.75 -14.85
C MET A 114 1.06 20.41 -16.34
N PRO A 115 2.05 19.68 -16.89
CA PRO A 115 1.95 19.22 -18.27
C PRO A 115 0.67 18.40 -18.45
N GLY A 116 -0.03 18.53 -19.57
CA GLY A 116 -1.12 17.60 -19.87
C GLY A 116 -0.55 16.19 -20.09
N GLY A 117 -1.25 15.15 -19.64
CA GLY A 117 -0.77 13.78 -19.73
C GLY A 117 -1.83 12.74 -19.40
N ILE A 118 -1.41 11.48 -19.38
CA ILE A 118 -2.14 10.41 -18.69
C ILE A 118 -1.84 10.61 -17.19
N ASP A 119 -2.86 10.41 -16.38
CA ASP A 119 -2.84 10.41 -14.92
C ASP A 119 -3.54 9.10 -14.55
N THR A 120 -2.74 8.08 -14.28
CA THR A 120 -3.18 6.68 -14.18
C THR A 120 -3.91 6.40 -12.87
N ASP A 121 -3.43 6.97 -11.77
CA ASP A 121 -3.88 6.81 -10.39
C ASP A 121 -4.84 7.94 -9.92
N GLN A 122 -5.01 8.97 -10.76
CA GLN A 122 -5.98 10.07 -10.62
C GLN A 122 -5.76 10.93 -9.39
N ASP A 123 -4.50 11.22 -9.07
CA ASP A 123 -4.12 12.14 -8.00
C ASP A 123 -3.97 13.61 -8.48
N ASP A 124 -4.34 13.86 -9.75
CA ASP A 124 -4.20 15.08 -10.52
C ASP A 124 -2.77 15.36 -11.01
N ILE A 125 -1.79 14.47 -10.78
CA ILE A 125 -0.42 14.55 -11.28
C ILE A 125 -0.26 13.63 -12.50
N PRO A 126 0.20 14.15 -13.66
CA PRO A 126 0.39 13.30 -14.84
C PRO A 126 1.61 12.38 -14.69
N ASP A 127 1.51 11.13 -15.16
CA ASP A 127 2.53 10.07 -15.16
C ASP A 127 3.92 10.53 -15.70
N SER A 128 3.96 11.61 -16.49
CA SER A 128 5.23 12.15 -17.00
C SER A 128 6.08 12.88 -15.95
N VAL A 129 5.47 13.30 -14.86
CA VAL A 129 6.06 14.08 -13.76
C VAL A 129 5.71 13.51 -12.39
N ASP A 130 4.82 12.52 -12.34
CA ASP A 130 4.58 11.71 -11.16
C ASP A 130 5.76 10.75 -10.94
N ASP A 131 6.06 10.49 -9.68
CA ASP A 131 7.08 9.53 -9.27
C ASP A 131 6.44 8.18 -8.85
N ASP A 132 5.11 8.04 -8.85
CA ASP A 132 4.32 6.87 -8.42
C ASP A 132 3.08 6.66 -9.32
N ASP A 133 3.30 6.23 -10.56
CA ASP A 133 2.28 6.15 -11.62
C ASP A 133 1.11 5.19 -11.31
N ASP A 134 1.29 4.26 -10.36
CA ASP A 134 0.27 3.28 -9.99
C ASP A 134 -0.36 3.51 -8.61
N GLY A 135 -0.02 4.62 -7.93
CA GLY A 135 -0.67 5.09 -6.71
C GLY A 135 -0.60 4.11 -5.53
N ASP A 136 0.36 3.19 -5.53
CA ASP A 136 0.54 2.24 -4.43
C ASP A 136 1.37 2.82 -3.26
N GLY A 137 1.89 4.04 -3.44
CA GLY A 137 2.76 4.74 -2.50
C GLY A 137 4.24 4.43 -2.72
N THR A 138 4.62 3.55 -3.63
CA THR A 138 6.00 3.14 -3.93
C THR A 138 6.47 3.87 -5.15
N PRO A 139 7.59 4.62 -5.07
CA PRO A 139 8.07 5.31 -6.25
C PRO A 139 8.46 4.33 -7.36
N ASP A 140 8.16 4.66 -8.61
CA ASP A 140 8.43 3.90 -9.84
C ASP A 140 9.84 3.30 -9.89
N VAL A 141 10.83 4.05 -9.40
CA VAL A 141 12.24 3.65 -9.37
C VAL A 141 12.51 2.42 -8.50
N PHE A 142 11.59 2.11 -7.58
CA PHE A 142 11.63 0.97 -6.68
C PHE A 142 10.72 -0.19 -7.14
N ASP A 143 9.87 0.02 -8.15
CA ASP A 143 9.01 -1.02 -8.70
C ASP A 143 9.78 -1.97 -9.60
N ASN A 144 10.08 -3.13 -9.02
CA ASN A 144 10.85 -4.18 -9.68
C ASN A 144 10.14 -5.53 -9.71
N VAL A 145 8.91 -5.61 -9.16
CA VAL A 145 8.11 -6.84 -9.11
C VAL A 145 6.86 -6.66 -9.96
N CYS A 146 6.93 -7.08 -11.23
CA CYS A 146 5.75 -7.11 -12.10
C CYS A 146 5.73 -8.32 -13.03
N ILE A 147 4.63 -8.51 -13.77
CA ILE A 147 4.45 -9.60 -14.72
C ILE A 147 5.44 -9.43 -15.89
N GLU A 148 6.04 -10.52 -16.37
CA GLU A 148 7.02 -10.49 -17.47
C GLU A 148 6.49 -9.74 -18.71
N GLY A 149 7.18 -8.66 -19.09
CA GLY A 149 6.91 -7.91 -20.33
C GLY A 149 6.08 -6.62 -20.17
N GLY A 150 5.69 -6.23 -18.95
CA GLY A 150 5.02 -4.96 -18.63
C GLY A 150 5.95 -3.90 -18.02
N SER A 151 5.44 -2.65 -17.88
CA SER A 151 6.07 -1.60 -17.08
C SER A 151 5.71 -1.81 -15.62
N CYS A 152 6.69 -1.96 -14.72
CA CYS A 152 6.40 -2.22 -13.31
C CYS A 152 5.76 -1.01 -12.60
N ALA A 153 6.03 0.20 -13.06
CA ALA A 153 5.41 1.45 -12.59
C ALA A 153 3.87 1.52 -12.78
N LEU A 154 3.28 0.56 -13.51
CA LEU A 154 1.82 0.50 -13.72
C LEU A 154 1.21 -0.73 -13.02
N HIS A 155 1.91 -1.30 -12.05
CA HIS A 155 1.59 -2.57 -11.41
C HIS A 155 1.62 -2.42 -9.88
N PRO A 156 0.55 -1.85 -9.30
CA PRO A 156 0.44 -1.50 -7.92
C PRO A 156 0.45 -2.72 -7.01
N ASN A 157 1.14 -2.56 -5.90
CA ASN A 157 1.25 -3.50 -4.82
C ASN A 157 -0.05 -3.57 -4.02
N GLN A 158 -0.72 -4.72 -4.10
CA GLN A 158 -2.01 -4.98 -3.47
C GLN A 158 -2.03 -4.82 -1.93
N ASP A 159 -0.85 -4.83 -1.30
CA ASP A 159 -0.74 -4.63 0.14
C ASP A 159 -0.80 -3.14 0.54
N THR A 160 -0.42 -2.22 -0.36
CA THR A 160 -0.30 -0.78 -0.06
C THR A 160 -1.38 0.08 -0.72
N ILE A 161 -2.08 -0.43 -1.74
CA ILE A 161 -3.24 0.26 -2.33
C ILE A 161 -4.33 0.56 -1.30
N ARG A 162 -5.13 1.59 -1.59
CA ARG A 162 -6.26 1.99 -0.74
C ARG A 162 -7.30 0.88 -0.64
N ARG A 163 -7.82 0.65 0.57
CA ARG A 163 -8.80 -0.40 0.84
C ARG A 163 -10.07 0.19 1.45
N ILE A 164 -11.19 -0.06 0.79
CA ILE A 164 -12.50 0.37 1.26
C ILE A 164 -13.31 -0.87 1.63
N ARG A 165 -13.66 -0.99 2.90
CA ARG A 165 -14.45 -2.09 3.44
C ARG A 165 -15.81 -1.60 3.91
N ILE A 166 -16.87 -2.06 3.26
CA ILE A 166 -18.25 -1.73 3.60
C ILE A 166 -18.87 -2.93 4.31
N ALA A 167 -19.12 -2.79 5.61
CA ALA A 167 -19.82 -3.78 6.41
C ALA A 167 -21.31 -3.39 6.52
N VAL A 168 -22.19 -4.27 6.08
CA VAL A 168 -23.65 -4.09 6.16
C VAL A 168 -24.21 -5.04 7.22
N ASP A 169 -24.81 -4.49 8.27
CA ASP A 169 -25.49 -5.21 9.35
C ASP A 169 -26.96 -4.78 9.41
N GLY A 170 -27.76 -5.38 8.54
CA GLY A 170 -29.16 -5.04 8.40
C GLY A 170 -29.35 -3.58 7.98
N ILE A 171 -29.64 -2.71 8.96
CA ILE A 171 -29.86 -1.26 8.77
C ILE A 171 -28.58 -0.47 9.02
N ASP A 172 -27.72 -0.94 9.92
CA ASP A 172 -26.48 -0.25 10.29
C ASP A 172 -25.40 -0.59 9.25
N VAL A 173 -24.70 0.44 8.79
CA VAL A 173 -23.64 0.30 7.79
C VAL A 173 -22.40 1.01 8.31
N ALA A 174 -21.26 0.32 8.23
CA ALA A 174 -19.96 0.85 8.60
C ALA A 174 -19.03 0.79 7.39
N VAL A 175 -18.56 1.96 6.97
CA VAL A 175 -17.55 2.11 5.91
C VAL A 175 -16.20 2.32 6.58
N ARG A 176 -15.23 1.46 6.28
CA ARG A 176 -13.83 1.63 6.68
C ARG A 176 -13.00 1.93 5.45
N ASP A 177 -12.40 3.10 5.43
CA ASP A 177 -11.48 3.55 4.39
C ASP A 177 -10.07 3.56 4.96
N THR A 178 -9.25 2.59 4.53
CA THR A 178 -7.89 2.37 4.99
C THR A 178 -6.93 2.71 3.87
N PHE A 179 -5.91 3.49 4.20
CA PHE A 179 -4.92 3.94 3.24
C PHE A 179 -3.52 4.02 3.85
N HIS A 180 -2.54 4.08 2.96
CA HIS A 180 -1.13 4.14 3.29
C HIS A 180 -0.57 5.47 2.82
N LEU A 181 0.19 6.15 3.69
CA LEU A 181 1.00 7.27 3.25
C LEU A 181 2.21 6.78 2.46
N THR A 182 2.68 7.58 1.51
CA THR A 182 3.87 7.25 0.71
C THR A 182 5.10 7.10 1.60
N GLY A 183 6.18 6.50 1.07
CA GLY A 183 7.38 6.17 1.84
C GLY A 183 8.02 7.45 2.39
N ASP A 184 8.06 8.47 1.52
CA ASP A 184 8.58 9.79 1.84
C ASP A 184 7.69 10.53 2.83
N GLN A 185 6.36 10.59 2.61
CA GLN A 185 5.43 11.18 3.56
C GLN A 185 5.55 10.53 4.95
N SER A 186 5.62 9.19 4.98
CA SER A 186 5.79 8.42 6.21
C SER A 186 7.10 8.75 6.92
N GLN A 187 8.22 8.84 6.19
CA GLN A 187 9.51 9.22 6.74
C GLN A 187 9.50 10.64 7.29
N GLN A 188 8.91 11.59 6.58
CA GLN A 188 8.81 12.99 6.99
C GLN A 188 7.98 13.15 8.26
N ILE A 189 6.84 12.49 8.36
CA ILE A 189 6.00 12.49 9.56
C ILE A 189 6.74 11.85 10.75
N ARG A 190 7.50 10.78 10.53
CA ARG A 190 8.34 10.18 11.60
C ARG A 190 9.43 11.11 12.07
N LEU A 191 10.04 11.90 11.18
CA LEU A 191 11.02 12.91 11.58
C LEU A 191 10.38 13.96 12.49
N LEU A 192 9.19 14.45 12.14
CA LEU A 192 8.43 15.36 12.98
C LEU A 192 8.04 14.72 14.32
N ALA A 193 7.63 13.45 14.29
CA ALA A 193 7.26 12.69 15.47
C ALA A 193 8.43 12.50 16.43
N SER A 194 9.60 12.10 15.93
CA SER A 194 10.79 11.83 16.75
C SER A 194 11.43 13.11 17.31
N HIS A 195 10.97 14.28 16.88
CA HIS A 195 11.33 15.59 17.42
C HIS A 195 10.21 16.20 18.29
N ALA A 196 9.00 15.62 18.30
CA ALA A 196 7.84 16.21 18.96
C ALA A 196 8.00 16.33 20.48
N ILE A 197 8.59 15.34 21.16
CA ILE A 197 8.74 15.35 22.63
C ILE A 197 10.20 15.26 23.03
N THR A 198 10.90 14.24 22.54
CA THR A 198 12.29 13.98 22.85
C THR A 198 13.04 13.66 21.57
N VAL A 199 13.98 14.51 21.19
CA VAL A 199 14.77 14.32 19.96
C VAL A 199 15.50 12.98 20.01
N ASN A 200 14.98 12.02 19.25
CA ASN A 200 15.46 10.66 19.18
C ASN A 200 15.51 10.18 17.72
N HIS A 201 16.14 9.02 17.52
CA HIS A 201 16.21 8.33 16.23
C HIS A 201 15.00 7.42 16.00
N GLN A 202 14.24 7.08 17.04
CA GLN A 202 13.03 6.28 16.96
C GLN A 202 11.86 7.05 17.57
N VAL A 203 10.67 6.83 17.01
CA VAL A 203 9.44 7.46 17.49
C VAL A 203 8.96 6.73 18.75
N GLY A 204 8.89 7.46 19.86
CA GLY A 204 8.39 6.95 21.14
C GLY A 204 6.87 6.73 21.17
N ASN A 205 6.37 6.06 22.20
CA ASN A 205 4.92 5.81 22.36
C ASN A 205 4.09 7.10 22.49
N ASP A 206 4.59 8.05 23.27
CA ASP A 206 3.87 9.31 23.51
C ASP A 206 3.95 10.23 22.29
N GLU A 207 5.08 10.21 21.56
CA GLU A 207 5.27 10.92 20.30
C GLU A 207 4.34 10.37 19.22
N ALA A 208 4.28 9.04 19.07
CA ALA A 208 3.35 8.40 18.15
C ALA A 208 1.91 8.76 18.47
N ARG A 209 1.51 8.73 19.75
CA ARG A 209 0.13 9.09 20.16
C ARG A 209 -0.20 10.55 19.84
N ALA A 210 0.71 11.47 20.12
CA ALA A 210 0.50 12.90 19.86
C ALA A 210 0.33 13.17 18.36
N ILE A 211 1.19 12.58 17.52
CA ILE A 211 1.09 12.72 16.06
C ILE A 211 -0.13 12.01 15.50
N SER A 212 -0.50 10.83 16.02
CA SER A 212 -1.76 10.18 15.64
C SER A 212 -2.98 11.04 15.99
N ALA A 213 -2.95 11.73 17.13
CA ALA A 213 -4.01 12.65 17.51
C ALA A 213 -4.09 13.83 16.53
N MET A 214 -2.96 14.43 16.16
CA MET A 214 -2.92 15.48 15.13
C MET A 214 -3.49 15.02 13.79
N LEU A 215 -3.04 13.86 13.27
CA LEU A 215 -3.50 13.34 11.97
C LEU A 215 -5.01 13.05 11.94
N CYS A 216 -5.59 12.74 13.10
CA CYS A 216 -7.00 12.39 13.25
C CYS A 216 -7.88 13.49 13.86
N SER A 217 -7.33 14.62 14.31
CA SER A 217 -8.12 15.73 14.89
C SER A 217 -8.49 16.79 13.87
N GLU A 218 -7.64 16.98 12.86
CA GLU A 218 -7.81 18.03 11.85
C GLU A 218 -8.64 17.51 10.67
N TYR A 219 -9.96 17.47 10.85
CA TYR A 219 -10.88 17.18 9.75
C TYR A 219 -12.24 17.88 9.88
N ASP A 220 -12.89 18.10 8.73
CA ASP A 220 -14.26 18.62 8.69
C ASP A 220 -15.28 17.47 8.73
N VAL A 221 -15.95 17.33 9.88
CA VAL A 221 -16.94 16.28 10.12
C VAL A 221 -18.11 16.35 9.13
N GLU A 222 -18.61 17.56 8.83
CA GLU A 222 -19.78 17.73 7.97
C GLU A 222 -19.45 17.34 6.53
N LYS A 223 -18.29 17.80 6.01
CA LYS A 223 -17.83 17.41 4.67
C LYS A 223 -17.59 15.91 4.54
N MET A 224 -17.00 15.28 5.55
CA MET A 224 -16.78 13.82 5.55
C MET A 224 -18.10 13.04 5.50
N LEU A 225 -19.09 13.45 6.30
CA LEU A 225 -20.41 12.82 6.34
C LEU A 225 -21.17 13.04 5.02
N ASP A 226 -21.15 14.25 4.49
CA ASP A 226 -21.81 14.61 3.23
C ASP A 226 -21.19 13.86 2.06
N HIS A 227 -19.85 13.78 1.99
CA HIS A 227 -19.12 13.02 0.98
C HIS A 227 -19.61 11.56 0.92
N TRP A 228 -19.54 10.83 2.03
CA TRP A 228 -19.94 9.43 2.05
C TRP A 228 -21.44 9.23 1.81
N SER A 229 -22.29 10.15 2.27
CA SER A 229 -23.74 10.10 2.01
C SER A 229 -24.09 10.27 0.53
N SER A 230 -23.28 11.02 -0.22
CA SER A 230 -23.47 11.28 -1.65
C SER A 230 -22.88 10.19 -2.55
N VAL A 231 -21.80 9.55 -2.09
CA VAL A 231 -21.06 8.54 -2.85
C VAL A 231 -21.71 7.15 -2.72
N LEU A 232 -22.23 6.79 -1.54
CA LEU A 232 -22.67 5.42 -1.27
C LEU A 232 -24.19 5.25 -1.37
N THR A 233 -24.60 4.27 -2.17
CA THR A 233 -26.00 3.82 -2.26
C THR A 233 -26.06 2.29 -2.16
N ILE A 234 -26.95 1.77 -1.32
CA ILE A 234 -27.07 0.34 -1.00
C ILE A 234 -28.51 -0.09 -1.23
N ALA A 235 -28.72 -1.10 -2.07
CA ALA A 235 -30.06 -1.59 -2.45
C ALA A 235 -30.98 -0.46 -2.96
N ASP A 236 -30.42 0.46 -3.77
CA ASP A 236 -31.07 1.68 -4.27
C ASP A 236 -31.55 2.64 -3.15
N GLN A 237 -30.99 2.52 -1.95
CA GLN A 237 -31.25 3.41 -0.82
C GLN A 237 -30.06 4.31 -0.54
N PRO A 238 -30.28 5.58 -0.20
CA PRO A 238 -29.21 6.48 0.21
C PRO A 238 -28.62 6.04 1.56
N PHE A 239 -27.30 6.14 1.67
CA PHE A 239 -26.61 5.97 2.94
C PHE A 239 -26.65 7.27 3.74
N HIS A 240 -27.12 7.21 4.99
CA HIS A 240 -27.12 8.33 5.91
C HIS A 240 -25.98 8.17 6.92
N ALA A 241 -24.84 8.81 6.63
CA ALA A 241 -23.70 8.89 7.53
C ALA A 241 -24.07 9.62 8.83
N ARG A 242 -23.49 9.21 9.97
CA ARG A 242 -23.81 9.74 11.30
C ARG A 242 -22.61 10.10 12.13
N ASP A 243 -21.58 9.28 12.07
CA ASP A 243 -20.39 9.44 12.91
C ASP A 243 -19.14 9.06 12.12
N VAL A 244 -18.05 9.73 12.44
CA VAL A 244 -16.74 9.57 11.80
C VAL A 244 -15.71 9.36 12.89
N SER A 245 -14.85 8.36 12.72
CA SER A 245 -13.72 8.12 13.61
C SER A 245 -12.46 7.83 12.79
N CYS A 246 -11.32 8.33 13.26
CA CYS A 246 -10.01 8.11 12.65
C CYS A 246 -9.10 7.39 13.62
N VAL A 247 -8.34 6.42 13.09
CA VAL A 247 -7.31 5.70 13.84
C VAL A 247 -6.09 5.52 12.95
N VAL A 248 -4.92 5.85 13.50
CA VAL A 248 -3.63 5.43 12.91
C VAL A 248 -3.31 4.04 13.42
N GLU A 249 -3.33 3.04 12.53
CA GLU A 249 -3.19 1.64 12.91
C GLU A 249 -1.73 1.24 13.16
N SER A 250 -0.83 1.67 12.27
CA SER A 250 0.57 1.25 12.33
C SER A 250 1.52 2.24 11.62
N GLY A 251 2.83 1.97 11.72
CA GLY A 251 3.86 2.71 11.00
C GLY A 251 4.45 3.92 11.73
N LEU A 252 3.91 4.34 12.88
CA LEU A 252 4.51 5.40 13.69
C LEU A 252 5.35 4.86 14.85
N LYS A 253 4.77 4.00 15.68
CA LYS A 253 5.38 3.61 16.95
C LYS A 253 6.59 2.69 16.75
N GLY A 254 7.73 3.06 17.34
CA GLY A 254 8.93 2.22 17.36
C GLY A 254 9.67 2.13 16.01
N THR A 255 9.26 2.92 15.02
CA THR A 255 9.95 3.02 13.73
C THR A 255 11.09 4.03 13.81
N ASP A 256 12.15 3.81 13.03
CA ASP A 256 13.23 4.77 12.86
C ASP A 256 12.75 5.97 12.03
N ARG A 257 13.20 7.18 12.38
CA ARG A 257 12.91 8.41 11.63
C ARG A 257 13.41 8.37 10.18
N GLY A 258 14.41 7.55 9.88
CA GLY A 258 14.97 7.41 8.53
C GLY A 258 14.38 6.25 7.72
N ASP A 259 13.46 5.47 8.28
CA ASP A 259 12.86 4.33 7.59
C ASP A 259 11.87 4.81 6.50
N GLY A 260 12.16 4.50 5.24
CA GLY A 260 11.27 4.73 4.09
C GLY A 260 10.48 3.47 3.67
N GLY A 261 10.76 2.31 4.26
CA GLY A 261 10.10 1.05 3.91
C GLY A 261 8.76 0.87 4.62
N THR A 262 8.71 1.12 5.93
CA THR A 262 7.46 1.01 6.69
C THR A 262 6.52 2.16 6.31
N ARG A 263 5.23 1.90 6.11
CA ARG A 263 4.22 2.93 5.79
C ARG A 263 3.33 3.24 6.99
N ILE A 264 2.90 4.49 7.12
CA ILE A 264 1.90 4.88 8.11
C ILE A 264 0.53 4.50 7.56
N VAL A 265 -0.22 3.74 8.35
CA VAL A 265 -1.56 3.25 7.98
C VAL A 265 -2.60 4.05 8.75
N ILE A 266 -3.52 4.69 8.04
CA ILE A 266 -4.61 5.45 8.63
C ILE A 266 -5.93 4.85 8.16
N THR A 267 -6.86 4.67 9.10
CA THR A 267 -8.20 4.15 8.81
C THR A 267 -9.25 5.12 9.31
N TRP A 268 -10.12 5.54 8.40
CA TRP A 268 -11.34 6.26 8.69
C TRP A 268 -12.51 5.28 8.76
N THR A 269 -13.26 5.31 9.85
CA THR A 269 -14.49 4.55 10.00
C THR A 269 -15.67 5.51 10.05
N VAL A 270 -16.50 5.47 9.02
CA VAL A 270 -17.76 6.20 8.93
C VAL A 270 -18.90 5.25 9.21
N SER A 271 -19.69 5.54 10.24
CA SER A 271 -20.87 4.76 10.57
C SER A 271 -22.14 5.50 10.18
N GLY A 272 -23.14 4.77 9.72
CA GLY A 272 -24.39 5.34 9.27
C GLY A 272 -25.48 4.29 9.14
N ARG A 273 -26.59 4.68 8.50
CA ARG A 273 -27.76 3.82 8.33
C ARG A 273 -28.39 3.94 6.96
N ILE A 274 -29.05 2.87 6.55
CA ILE A 274 -29.93 2.83 5.36
C ILE A 274 -31.41 2.85 5.78
N GLY A 275 -32.33 3.04 4.83
CA GLY A 275 -33.75 3.22 5.12
C GLY A 275 -34.45 1.95 5.62
N SER A 276 -34.08 0.79 5.07
CA SER A 276 -34.56 -0.53 5.49
C SER A 276 -33.44 -1.56 5.37
N ALA A 277 -33.51 -2.64 6.15
CA ALA A 277 -32.52 -3.69 6.10
C ALA A 277 -32.37 -4.27 4.68
N ALA A 278 -31.14 -4.31 4.16
CA ALA A 278 -30.84 -4.91 2.88
C ALA A 278 -31.07 -6.43 2.96
N GLN A 279 -31.70 -7.02 1.95
CA GLN A 279 -31.88 -8.48 1.85
C GLN A 279 -31.06 -8.97 0.65
N THR A 280 -30.20 -9.96 0.87
CA THR A 280 -29.42 -10.57 -0.22
C THR A 280 -30.33 -11.32 -1.18
N PRO A 281 -30.09 -11.23 -2.51
CA PRO A 281 -29.07 -10.42 -3.17
C PRO A 281 -29.48 -8.94 -3.33
N TYR A 282 -28.51 -8.04 -3.21
CA TYR A 282 -28.69 -6.60 -3.45
C TYR A 282 -27.48 -5.99 -4.16
N ASN A 283 -27.66 -4.80 -4.72
CA ASN A 283 -26.58 -4.06 -5.39
C ASN A 283 -26.07 -2.94 -4.48
N ILE A 284 -24.76 -2.72 -4.47
CA ILE A 284 -24.13 -1.52 -3.93
C ILE A 284 -23.61 -0.70 -5.10
N THR A 285 -23.90 0.60 -5.07
CA THR A 285 -23.43 1.52 -6.08
C THR A 285 -22.64 2.66 -5.45
N LEU A 286 -21.44 2.89 -5.98
CA LEU A 286 -20.55 3.99 -5.59
C LEU A 286 -20.53 5.02 -6.72
N THR A 287 -21.12 6.18 -6.47
CA THR A 287 -21.18 7.33 -7.37
C THR A 287 -19.87 8.14 -7.31
N SER A 288 -19.47 8.76 -8.42
CA SER A 288 -18.35 9.71 -8.50
C SER A 288 -16.91 9.16 -8.41
N GLY A 289 -16.68 7.86 -8.19
CA GLY A 289 -15.32 7.37 -7.99
C GLY A 289 -14.90 7.79 -6.59
N VAL A 290 -14.29 6.90 -5.83
CA VAL A 290 -14.17 7.11 -4.39
C VAL A 290 -13.01 8.06 -4.12
N GLN A 291 -13.11 9.32 -4.54
CA GLN A 291 -12.08 10.31 -4.30
C GLN A 291 -11.87 10.46 -2.79
N PRO A 292 -10.63 10.74 -2.34
CA PRO A 292 -10.39 10.98 -0.94
C PRO A 292 -11.15 12.23 -0.48
N PRO A 293 -11.73 12.21 0.72
CA PRO A 293 -12.52 13.34 1.20
C PRO A 293 -11.67 14.58 1.49
N ASP A 294 -12.20 15.73 1.10
CA ASP A 294 -11.61 17.04 1.38
C ASP A 294 -11.59 17.38 2.88
N ALA A 295 -10.78 18.38 3.22
CA ALA A 295 -10.51 18.84 4.58
C ALA A 295 -10.12 17.71 5.53
N SER A 296 -9.26 16.78 5.09
CA SER A 296 -8.72 15.71 5.92
C SER A 296 -7.31 15.30 5.46
N VAL A 297 -6.60 14.51 6.25
CA VAL A 297 -5.31 13.93 5.82
C VAL A 297 -5.46 12.94 4.65
N ALA A 298 -6.68 12.52 4.30
CA ALA A 298 -6.88 11.67 3.14
C ALA A 298 -6.63 12.42 1.81
N MET A 299 -6.57 13.75 1.82
CA MET A 299 -6.41 14.57 0.62
C MET A 299 -5.05 14.42 -0.07
N ILE A 300 -4.02 14.02 0.67
CA ILE A 300 -2.64 13.89 0.16
C ILE A 300 -2.37 12.53 -0.50
N MET A 301 -3.44 11.86 -0.95
CA MET A 301 -3.39 10.48 -1.40
C MET A 301 -3.99 10.33 -2.78
N HIS A 302 -3.45 9.34 -3.45
CA HIS A 302 -3.93 8.80 -4.71
C HIS A 302 -5.39 8.33 -4.60
N ALA A 303 -6.18 8.60 -5.64
CA ALA A 303 -7.58 8.23 -5.67
C ALA A 303 -7.77 6.75 -6.05
N PHE A 304 -6.92 6.25 -6.95
CA PHE A 304 -6.85 4.88 -7.43
C PHE A 304 -5.42 4.37 -7.30
N PRO A 305 -5.22 3.05 -7.37
CA PRO A 305 -6.20 1.96 -7.37
C PRO A 305 -6.86 1.75 -5.99
N VAL A 306 -8.02 1.09 -6.00
CA VAL A 306 -8.80 0.80 -4.78
C VAL A 306 -9.22 -0.66 -4.74
N ASN A 307 -8.98 -1.33 -3.61
CA ASN A 307 -9.58 -2.62 -3.28
C ASN A 307 -10.88 -2.40 -2.49
N LEU A 308 -12.02 -2.71 -3.11
CA LEU A 308 -13.33 -2.61 -2.49
C LEU A 308 -13.79 -3.97 -1.98
N GLN A 309 -14.07 -4.06 -0.69
CA GLN A 309 -14.59 -5.25 -0.03
C GLN A 309 -15.94 -4.95 0.61
N ILE A 310 -16.94 -5.77 0.33
CA ILE A 310 -18.26 -5.68 0.91
C ILE A 310 -18.49 -6.94 1.72
N ASP A 311 -18.80 -6.78 3.00
CA ASP A 311 -19.18 -7.88 3.88
C ASP A 311 -20.60 -7.65 4.38
N ASP A 312 -21.47 -8.63 4.18
CA ASP A 312 -22.81 -8.67 4.75
C ASP A 312 -22.85 -9.63 5.94
N VAL A 313 -23.76 -9.38 6.90
CA VAL A 313 -23.96 -10.26 8.06
C VAL A 313 -24.40 -11.67 7.73
N THR A 314 -24.97 -11.88 6.54
CA THR A 314 -25.28 -13.22 6.04
C THR A 314 -24.03 -14.04 5.71
N GLY A 315 -22.84 -13.43 5.72
CA GLY A 315 -21.56 -14.01 5.32
C GLY A 315 -21.25 -13.81 3.84
N SER A 316 -22.16 -13.19 3.07
CA SER A 316 -21.94 -12.84 1.67
C SER A 316 -20.82 -11.80 1.57
N ARG A 317 -19.81 -12.10 0.74
CA ARG A 317 -18.71 -11.20 0.44
C ARG A 317 -18.66 -10.90 -1.05
N ALA A 318 -18.45 -9.63 -1.39
CA ALA A 318 -18.10 -9.21 -2.74
C ALA A 318 -16.79 -8.42 -2.68
N GLU A 319 -15.91 -8.68 -3.63
CA GLU A 319 -14.61 -8.02 -3.72
C GLU A 319 -14.36 -7.63 -5.17
N GLU A 320 -13.96 -6.38 -5.38
CA GLU A 320 -13.61 -5.85 -6.68
C GLU A 320 -12.41 -4.91 -6.54
N GLU A 321 -11.44 -5.09 -7.43
CA GLU A 321 -10.28 -4.21 -7.54
C GLU A 321 -10.52 -3.23 -8.68
N VAL A 322 -10.43 -1.94 -8.38
CA VAL A 322 -10.65 -0.86 -9.34
C VAL A 322 -9.32 -0.17 -9.59
N TRP A 323 -8.78 -0.36 -10.79
CA TRP A 323 -7.43 0.06 -11.16
C TRP A 323 -7.38 1.47 -11.74
N ASN A 324 -8.31 1.79 -12.64
CA ASN A 324 -8.54 3.15 -13.12
C ASN A 324 -10.02 3.27 -13.53
N ARG A 325 -10.55 4.50 -13.59
CA ARG A 325 -11.91 4.71 -14.10
C ARG A 325 -11.92 5.25 -15.52
N ARG A 326 -12.66 4.52 -16.36
CA ARG A 326 -13.33 5.08 -17.55
C ARG A 326 -14.84 5.30 -17.33
N ASP A 327 -15.45 4.63 -16.36
CA ASP A 327 -16.91 4.66 -16.12
C ASP A 327 -17.30 5.46 -14.87
N PRO A 328 -18.46 6.15 -14.82
CA PRO A 328 -18.83 7.10 -13.74
C PRO A 328 -19.55 6.52 -12.51
N SER A 329 -20.04 5.27 -12.54
CA SER A 329 -20.59 4.57 -11.35
C SER A 329 -20.05 3.14 -11.21
N LEU A 330 -19.55 2.74 -10.04
CA LEU A 330 -19.15 1.35 -9.75
C LEU A 330 -20.35 0.62 -9.16
N ARG A 331 -20.67 -0.58 -9.67
CA ARG A 331 -21.85 -1.34 -9.25
C ARG A 331 -21.45 -2.78 -8.90
N LEU A 332 -21.55 -3.14 -7.64
CA LEU A 332 -21.26 -4.48 -7.14
C LEU A 332 -22.55 -5.18 -6.76
N SER A 333 -22.71 -6.42 -7.22
CA SER A 333 -23.82 -7.29 -6.80
C SER A 333 -23.36 -8.19 -5.65
N VAL A 334 -23.98 -8.04 -4.48
CA VAL A 334 -23.79 -8.96 -3.35
C VAL A 334 -24.68 -10.17 -3.56
N GLN A 335 -24.07 -11.32 -3.83
CA GLN A 335 -24.78 -12.57 -4.08
C GLN A 335 -25.02 -13.33 -2.78
N MET A 336 -26.14 -14.06 -2.72
CA MET A 336 -26.41 -15.00 -1.63
C MET A 336 -25.37 -16.12 -1.66
N ILE A 337 -24.78 -16.45 -0.50
CA ILE A 337 -23.93 -17.63 -0.41
C ILE A 337 -24.76 -18.84 -0.87
N PRO A 338 -24.28 -19.63 -1.84
CA PRO A 338 -24.99 -20.85 -2.21
C PRO A 338 -25.03 -21.76 -0.98
N GLU A 339 -26.21 -22.25 -0.59
CA GLU A 339 -26.32 -23.29 0.43
C GLU A 339 -25.35 -24.42 0.08
N ASP A 340 -24.50 -24.80 1.03
CA ASP A 340 -23.59 -25.92 0.88
C ASP A 340 -24.43 -27.13 0.46
N LYS A 341 -24.22 -27.59 -0.77
CA LYS A 341 -24.80 -28.86 -1.20
C LYS A 341 -24.25 -29.89 -0.20
N PRO A 342 -25.12 -30.68 0.46
CA PRO A 342 -24.65 -31.61 1.48
C PRO A 342 -23.56 -32.47 0.85
N ASP A 343 -22.42 -32.53 1.54
CA ASP A 343 -21.28 -33.32 1.10
C ASP A 343 -21.77 -34.76 0.83
N GLN A 344 -21.12 -35.48 -0.09
CA GLN A 344 -21.55 -36.84 -0.46
C GLN A 344 -21.66 -37.75 0.77
N PHE A 345 -20.85 -37.45 1.79
CA PHE A 345 -20.88 -38.10 3.10
C PHE A 345 -22.15 -37.80 3.91
N GLU A 346 -22.63 -36.55 3.93
CA GLU A 346 -23.86 -36.17 4.63
C GLU A 346 -25.10 -36.71 3.92
N GLN A 347 -25.11 -36.77 2.59
CA GLN A 347 -26.15 -37.47 1.84
C GLN A 347 -26.16 -38.98 2.12
N ALA A 348 -24.98 -39.60 2.22
CA ALA A 348 -24.85 -41.02 2.58
C ALA A 348 -25.32 -41.31 4.01
N LEU A 349 -25.02 -40.42 4.97
CA LEU A 349 -25.53 -40.51 6.34
C LEU A 349 -27.05 -40.32 6.40
N GLY A 350 -27.60 -39.33 5.70
CA GLY A 350 -29.04 -39.08 5.66
C GLY A 350 -29.83 -40.20 4.96
N THR A 351 -29.22 -40.89 3.99
CA THR A 351 -29.81 -42.11 3.41
C THR A 351 -29.69 -43.31 4.35
N LEU A 352 -28.58 -43.47 5.08
CA LEU A 352 -28.44 -44.52 6.08
C LEU A 352 -29.46 -44.37 7.22
N GLU A 353 -29.70 -43.13 7.68
CA GLU A 353 -30.67 -42.82 8.72
C GLU A 353 -32.11 -43.10 8.27
N ASN A 354 -32.47 -42.69 7.05
CA ASN A 354 -33.80 -42.95 6.48
C ASN A 354 -34.05 -44.43 6.18
N TYR A 355 -33.02 -45.20 5.83
CA TYR A 355 -33.14 -46.60 5.41
C TYR A 355 -32.49 -47.61 6.37
N TRP A 356 -32.39 -47.29 7.66
CA TRP A 356 -31.75 -48.14 8.67
C TRP A 356 -32.32 -49.57 8.70
N TYR A 357 -33.62 -49.73 8.43
CA TYR A 357 -34.30 -51.03 8.39
C TYR A 357 -33.83 -51.93 7.23
N ILE A 358 -33.39 -51.35 6.10
CA ILE A 358 -32.84 -52.10 4.96
C ILE A 358 -31.46 -52.66 5.33
N VAL A 359 -30.63 -51.85 6.00
CA VAL A 359 -29.31 -52.27 6.48
C VAL A 359 -29.45 -53.42 7.49
N VAL A 360 -30.40 -53.31 8.43
CA VAL A 360 -30.70 -54.40 9.39
C VAL A 360 -31.16 -55.67 8.67
N LEU A 361 -32.02 -55.58 7.65
CA LEU A 361 -32.43 -56.74 6.86
C LEU A 361 -31.27 -57.39 6.10
N CYS A 362 -30.34 -56.60 5.54
CA CYS A 362 -29.13 -57.11 4.90
C CYS A 362 -28.19 -57.82 5.89
N ILE A 363 -28.06 -57.32 7.12
CA ILE A 363 -27.28 -57.97 8.17
C ILE A 363 -27.93 -59.29 8.58
N ILE A 364 -29.25 -59.32 8.76
CA ILE A 364 -29.99 -60.55 9.10
C ILE A 364 -29.88 -61.57 7.96
N SER A 365 -29.94 -61.15 6.70
CA SER A 365 -29.80 -62.05 5.56
C SER A 365 -28.39 -62.63 5.45
N LEU A 366 -27.34 -61.83 5.71
CA LEU A 366 -25.96 -62.30 5.78
C LEU A 366 -25.75 -63.29 6.93
N LEU A 367 -26.32 -63.03 8.10
CA LEU A 367 -26.26 -63.94 9.24
C LEU A 367 -27.00 -65.25 8.96
N ALA A 368 -28.17 -65.20 8.31
CA ALA A 368 -28.90 -66.39 7.88
C ALA A 368 -28.11 -67.19 6.85
N LEU A 369 -27.45 -66.52 5.90
CA LEU A 369 -26.62 -67.18 4.88
C LEU A 369 -25.38 -67.84 5.52
N MET A 370 -24.73 -67.16 6.47
CA MET A 370 -23.65 -67.73 7.29
C MET A 370 -24.11 -68.93 8.12
N ALA A 371 -25.30 -68.86 8.73
CA ALA A 371 -25.87 -69.98 9.49
C ALA A 371 -26.17 -71.18 8.58
N VAL A 372 -26.73 -70.95 7.38
CA VAL A 372 -26.96 -72.02 6.39
C VAL A 372 -25.64 -72.64 5.90
N LEU A 373 -24.61 -71.83 5.67
CA LEU A 373 -23.28 -72.34 5.33
C LEU A 373 -22.66 -73.16 6.46
N MET A 374 -22.83 -72.74 7.71
CA MET A 374 -22.38 -73.52 8.88
C MET A 374 -23.12 -74.85 9.02
N ILE A 375 -24.46 -74.84 8.86
CA ILE A 375 -25.28 -76.06 8.90
C ILE A 375 -24.90 -77.00 7.74
N ARG A 376 -24.63 -76.47 6.55
CA ARG A 376 -24.14 -77.27 5.41
C ARG A 376 -22.76 -77.88 5.68
N ARG A 377 -21.85 -77.15 6.35
CA ARG A 377 -20.55 -77.70 6.76
C ARG A 377 -20.67 -78.81 7.82
N GLN A 378 -21.66 -78.73 8.71
CA GLN A 378 -21.89 -79.74 9.74
C GLN A 378 -22.69 -80.97 9.24
N ASN A 379 -23.43 -80.85 8.14
CA ASN A 379 -24.21 -81.93 7.53
C ASN A 379 -23.51 -82.62 6.34
N VAL A 380 -22.17 -82.60 6.28
CA VAL A 380 -21.45 -83.48 5.35
C VAL A 380 -21.58 -84.91 5.87
N ILE A 381 -22.55 -85.64 5.31
CA ILE A 381 -22.70 -87.07 5.50
C ILE A 381 -21.58 -87.74 4.72
N ASP A 382 -20.69 -88.41 5.43
CA ASP A 382 -19.64 -89.26 4.89
C ASP A 382 -20.30 -90.52 4.29
N PHE A 383 -20.36 -90.59 2.96
CA PHE A 383 -20.78 -91.79 2.24
C PHE A 383 -19.52 -92.52 1.76
N GLY A 384 -18.93 -93.30 2.67
CA GLY A 384 -17.99 -94.35 2.33
C GLY A 384 -18.70 -95.68 2.08
N GLU A 385 -18.09 -96.49 1.20
CA GLU A 385 -18.45 -97.84 0.69
C GLU A 385 -19.35 -97.83 -0.57
N GLU A 386 -19.01 -98.42 -1.72
CA GLU A 386 -17.96 -99.40 -2.10
C GLU A 386 -17.81 -99.40 -3.65
N ASP A 387 -16.74 -100.05 -4.13
CA ASP A 387 -16.40 -100.41 -5.53
C ASP A 387 -15.72 -99.35 -6.40
N GLU A 388 -14.40 -99.41 -6.56
CA GLU A 388 -13.78 -100.25 -7.60
C GLU A 388 -12.24 -100.14 -7.53
N GLU A 389 -11.63 -101.30 -7.37
CA GLU A 389 -10.21 -101.59 -7.28
C GLU A 389 -9.47 -101.03 -8.52
N THR A 390 -8.90 -99.82 -8.40
CA THR A 390 -8.00 -99.28 -9.42
C THR A 390 -6.56 -99.49 -8.98
N GLU A 391 -5.92 -100.36 -9.74
CA GLU A 391 -4.54 -100.77 -9.70
C GLU A 391 -3.59 -99.55 -9.56
N LYS A 392 -2.71 -99.64 -8.57
CA LYS A 392 -1.65 -98.67 -8.26
C LYS A 392 -0.66 -98.55 -9.44
N PRO A 393 -0.28 -97.34 -9.85
CA PRO A 393 1.11 -97.04 -10.16
C PRO A 393 1.75 -96.39 -8.93
N GLU A 394 2.93 -96.89 -8.57
CA GLU A 394 3.78 -96.36 -7.50
C GLU A 394 4.00 -94.84 -7.66
N PRO A 395 3.72 -94.01 -6.63
CA PRO A 395 4.21 -92.65 -6.61
C PRO A 395 5.68 -92.68 -6.18
N GLY A 396 6.56 -92.37 -7.12
CA GLY A 396 7.94 -92.00 -6.83
C GLY A 396 7.99 -90.82 -5.87
N GLU A 397 9.03 -90.85 -5.04
CA GLU A 397 9.43 -89.94 -3.97
C GLU A 397 9.74 -88.50 -4.46
N GLU A 398 8.81 -87.83 -5.13
CA GLU A 398 9.02 -86.49 -5.72
C GLU A 398 8.34 -85.36 -4.92
N TRP A 399 7.49 -85.68 -3.94
CA TRP A 399 6.76 -84.67 -3.15
C TRP A 399 7.40 -84.34 -1.80
N GLU A 400 8.27 -85.19 -1.24
CA GLU A 400 9.01 -84.84 -0.01
C GLU A 400 10.15 -83.84 -0.29
N ASN A 401 10.75 -83.86 -1.48
CA ASN A 401 11.77 -82.86 -1.88
C ASN A 401 11.19 -81.47 -2.19
N LEU A 402 9.88 -81.34 -2.44
CA LEU A 402 9.25 -80.06 -2.80
C LEU A 402 8.85 -79.23 -1.57
N VAL A 403 8.81 -79.85 -0.38
CA VAL A 403 8.47 -79.19 0.88
C VAL A 403 9.74 -78.75 1.64
N ASP A 404 10.85 -79.44 1.45
CA ASP A 404 12.14 -79.06 2.05
C ASP A 404 12.80 -77.85 1.33
N ASP A 405 12.53 -77.62 0.04
CA ASP A 405 12.99 -76.43 -0.69
C ASP A 405 12.22 -75.14 -0.35
N ALA A 406 11.01 -75.26 0.22
CA ALA A 406 10.20 -74.12 0.66
C ALA A 406 10.54 -73.65 2.09
N ALA A 407 11.23 -74.47 2.88
CA ALA A 407 11.68 -74.14 4.24
C ALA A 407 13.11 -73.55 4.27
N ALA A 408 13.83 -73.54 3.14
CA ALA A 408 15.19 -73.02 3.02
C ALA A 408 15.28 -71.54 2.57
N TRP A 409 14.15 -70.80 2.51
CA TRP A 409 14.10 -69.39 2.09
C TRP A 409 13.86 -68.39 3.23
N ASP A 410 13.79 -68.85 4.49
CA ASP A 410 13.55 -68.00 5.68
C ASP A 410 14.79 -67.78 6.55
N GLU A 411 15.99 -68.18 6.09
CA GLU A 411 17.28 -67.92 6.74
C GLU A 411 18.22 -67.18 5.79
N ASP A 412 17.95 -65.89 5.57
CA ASP A 412 18.93 -64.87 5.15
C ASP A 412 18.32 -63.47 5.40
N TRP A 413 18.07 -63.17 6.68
CA TRP A 413 17.78 -61.81 7.17
C TRP A 413 19.03 -61.28 7.89
N ASP A 414 20.12 -61.12 7.13
CA ASP A 414 21.30 -60.39 7.58
C ASP A 414 21.48 -59.12 6.74
N GLU A 415 21.36 -58.00 7.45
CA GLU A 415 22.03 -56.70 7.30
C GLU A 415 22.14 -55.97 5.94
N ASP A 416 21.89 -54.66 6.06
CA ASP A 416 22.38 -53.56 5.20
C ASP A 416 21.64 -53.24 3.88
N THR A 417 20.73 -52.26 3.95
CA THR A 417 20.96 -50.85 3.56
C THR A 417 19.65 -50.14 3.18
N VAL A 418 19.48 -48.95 3.74
CA VAL A 418 18.41 -48.00 3.37
C VAL A 418 18.52 -47.66 1.88
N THR A 419 17.49 -47.97 1.09
CA THR A 419 17.31 -47.45 -0.26
C THR A 419 15.93 -46.84 -0.45
N GLU A 420 15.93 -45.66 -1.07
CA GLU A 420 14.80 -44.77 -1.28
C GLU A 420 13.62 -45.42 -2.02
N ARG A 421 12.40 -45.03 -1.63
CA ARG A 421 11.18 -45.31 -2.38
C ARG A 421 11.27 -44.72 -3.80
N GLU A 422 11.34 -45.58 -4.82
CA GLU A 422 11.23 -45.16 -6.23
C GLU A 422 9.84 -44.56 -6.52
N GLN A 423 9.82 -43.33 -7.02
CA GLN A 423 8.64 -42.73 -7.64
C GLN A 423 8.36 -43.41 -9.00
N PRO A 424 7.06 -43.53 -9.42
CA PRO A 424 6.71 -44.14 -10.69
C PRO A 424 7.21 -43.31 -11.87
N ARG A 425 7.85 -43.97 -12.84
CA ARG A 425 8.39 -43.34 -14.06
C ARG A 425 7.25 -43.07 -15.07
N PRO A 426 7.21 -41.89 -15.73
CA PRO A 426 6.19 -41.58 -16.74
C PRO A 426 6.44 -42.35 -18.06
N PRO A 427 5.40 -42.53 -18.89
CA PRO A 427 5.45 -43.30 -20.13
C PRO A 427 6.40 -42.73 -21.18
N ALA A 428 6.90 -43.62 -22.06
CA ALA A 428 8.03 -43.40 -22.97
C ALA A 428 7.89 -42.25 -24.00
N ALA A 429 6.70 -41.67 -24.16
CA ALA A 429 6.49 -40.49 -25.01
C ALA A 429 7.19 -39.23 -24.44
N VAL A 430 7.39 -39.14 -23.12
CA VAL A 430 7.99 -37.98 -22.45
C VAL A 430 9.53 -38.05 -22.40
N ARG A 431 10.13 -39.20 -22.75
CA ARG A 431 11.60 -39.36 -22.75
C ARG A 431 12.32 -38.79 -23.97
N ARG A 432 11.61 -38.48 -25.06
CA ARG A 432 12.22 -37.91 -26.28
C ARG A 432 12.33 -36.38 -26.27
N ASP A 433 11.55 -35.68 -25.44
CA ASP A 433 11.61 -34.21 -25.35
C ASP A 433 12.57 -33.69 -24.26
N ILE A 434 12.88 -34.47 -23.23
CA ILE A 434 13.73 -34.02 -22.11
C ILE A 434 15.25 -34.03 -22.44
N ARG A 435 15.67 -34.60 -23.59
CA ARG A 435 17.10 -34.61 -24.00
C ARG A 435 17.46 -33.71 -25.17
N ARG A 436 16.53 -32.90 -25.69
CA ARG A 436 16.84 -31.91 -26.74
C ARG A 436 16.86 -30.52 -26.13
N LYS A 437 18.05 -29.91 -26.05
CA LYS A 437 18.14 -28.46 -25.84
C LYS A 437 17.38 -27.77 -26.99
N PRO A 438 16.46 -26.83 -26.72
CA PRO A 438 15.75 -26.13 -27.78
C PRO A 438 16.77 -25.34 -28.62
N LYS A 439 16.65 -25.43 -29.95
CA LYS A 439 17.37 -24.50 -30.82
C LYS A 439 16.69 -23.14 -30.66
N PRO A 440 17.45 -22.05 -30.41
CA PRO A 440 16.84 -20.74 -30.31
C PRO A 440 16.26 -20.33 -31.68
N PRO A 441 15.21 -19.50 -31.69
CA PRO A 441 14.57 -19.03 -32.91
C PRO A 441 15.57 -18.33 -33.84
N THR A 442 15.27 -18.33 -35.13
CA THR A 442 16.17 -17.98 -36.24
C THR A 442 16.82 -16.59 -36.12
N ALA A 443 16.22 -15.67 -35.37
CA ALA A 443 16.77 -14.34 -35.07
C ALA A 443 18.03 -14.41 -34.20
N VAL A 444 18.04 -15.25 -33.16
CA VAL A 444 19.14 -15.38 -32.18
C VAL A 444 20.36 -16.12 -32.77
N GLN A 445 20.14 -16.95 -33.80
CA GLN A 445 21.23 -17.63 -34.50
C GLN A 445 22.06 -16.67 -35.39
N ARG A 446 21.48 -15.55 -35.84
CA ARG A 446 22.24 -14.50 -36.56
C ARG A 446 23.15 -13.70 -35.63
N ASP A 447 22.69 -13.39 -34.43
CA ASP A 447 23.47 -12.61 -33.46
C ASP A 447 24.63 -13.41 -32.87
N LEU A 448 24.45 -14.71 -32.64
CA LEU A 448 25.53 -15.60 -32.21
C LEU A 448 26.61 -15.80 -33.29
N ALA A 449 26.24 -15.74 -34.58
CA ALA A 449 27.20 -15.81 -35.68
C ALA A 449 28.00 -14.50 -35.86
N HIS A 450 27.43 -13.36 -35.47
CA HIS A 450 28.13 -12.07 -35.45
C HIS A 450 29.10 -11.92 -34.27
N ARG A 451 28.80 -12.53 -33.12
CA ARG A 451 29.64 -12.46 -31.91
C ARG A 451 30.96 -13.25 -32.00
N GLY A 452 31.03 -14.28 -32.85
CA GLY A 452 32.24 -15.10 -33.04
C GLY A 452 33.32 -14.49 -33.94
N ARG A 453 33.14 -13.24 -34.42
CA ARG A 453 34.03 -12.59 -35.38
C ARG A 453 34.75 -11.34 -34.83
N GLU A 454 34.53 -10.99 -33.56
CA GLU A 454 35.18 -9.86 -32.86
C GLU A 454 35.99 -10.32 -31.65
N GLU A 455 36.82 -11.36 -31.84
CA GLU A 455 37.98 -11.60 -30.97
C GLU A 455 39.25 -11.42 -31.80
N ASP A 456 39.63 -10.17 -32.04
CA ASP A 456 41.02 -9.80 -32.31
C ASP A 456 41.25 -8.39 -31.72
N ASN A 457 41.86 -8.39 -30.54
CA ASN A 457 42.31 -7.19 -29.83
C ASN A 457 43.46 -6.53 -30.63
N PRO A 458 43.53 -5.19 -30.71
CA PRO A 458 44.54 -4.58 -29.85
C PRO A 458 44.19 -3.18 -29.28
N GLN A 459 44.44 -3.07 -27.98
CA GLN A 459 45.20 -2.02 -27.28
C GLN A 459 44.69 -0.57 -27.33
N ILE A 460 44.14 -0.21 -26.16
CA ILE A 460 44.01 1.11 -25.55
C ILE A 460 45.24 2.02 -25.80
N LYS A 461 45.00 3.22 -26.33
CA LYS A 461 45.83 4.41 -26.08
C LYS A 461 44.96 5.63 -25.80
N VAL A 462 44.96 6.05 -24.54
CA VAL A 462 44.45 7.35 -24.10
C VAL A 462 45.42 8.43 -24.56
N ARG A 463 44.91 9.49 -25.23
CA ARG A 463 45.59 10.79 -25.26
C ARG A 463 44.58 11.94 -25.35
N ARG A 464 44.73 12.85 -24.39
CA ARG A 464 44.06 14.14 -24.23
C ARG A 464 44.70 15.17 -25.17
N THR A 465 43.88 16.05 -25.78
CA THR A 465 43.94 17.55 -25.83
C THR A 465 43.52 18.17 -27.17
N VAL A 466 42.55 19.10 -27.06
CA VAL A 466 42.49 20.49 -27.63
C VAL A 466 42.02 20.70 -29.09
N ALA A 467 41.33 21.83 -29.22
CA ALA A 467 40.52 22.41 -30.29
C ALA A 467 41.25 22.85 -31.58
N SER A 468 40.47 22.92 -32.68
CA SER A 468 40.51 23.90 -33.80
C SER A 468 39.53 23.39 -34.88
N SER A 469 38.41 24.08 -35.14
CA SER A 469 38.18 25.08 -36.22
C SER A 469 37.89 24.50 -37.62
N GLU A 470 36.66 24.78 -38.06
CA GLU A 470 36.22 25.30 -39.37
C GLU A 470 36.24 24.48 -40.68
N GLN A 471 35.08 24.60 -41.36
CA GLN A 471 34.77 24.51 -42.81
C GLN A 471 34.82 23.12 -43.47
N GLU A 472 33.92 22.72 -44.38
CA GLU A 472 32.79 23.37 -45.08
C GLU A 472 31.97 22.26 -45.79
N GLU A 473 30.64 22.46 -45.89
CA GLU A 473 29.70 22.16 -47.02
C GLU A 473 29.67 20.74 -47.67
N GLU A 474 28.56 20.15 -48.12
CA GLU A 474 27.34 20.69 -48.74
C GLU A 474 26.24 19.58 -48.85
N SER A 475 24.97 20.01 -48.72
CA SER A 475 23.72 19.59 -49.42
C SER A 475 23.22 18.11 -49.41
N ASP A 476 21.93 17.75 -49.44
CA ASP A 476 20.68 18.40 -49.87
C ASP A 476 19.45 17.72 -49.21
N SER A 477 18.47 18.50 -48.76
CA SER A 477 17.06 18.40 -49.18
C SER A 477 16.19 19.51 -48.57
N GLU A 478 15.98 20.55 -49.40
CA GLU A 478 14.76 21.38 -49.58
C GLU A 478 13.47 20.67 -49.07
N VAL A 479 12.48 21.32 -48.42
CA VAL A 479 11.56 22.30 -49.04
C VAL A 479 11.04 23.34 -48.03
N ASP A 480 10.99 24.56 -48.55
CA ASP A 480 10.56 25.87 -48.05
C ASP A 480 9.04 26.03 -47.88
N PHE A 481 8.62 26.79 -46.86
CA PHE A 481 7.42 27.64 -46.90
C PHE A 481 7.63 28.86 -46.00
N THR A 482 8.15 29.92 -46.59
CA THR A 482 8.08 31.29 -46.06
C THR A 482 6.68 31.88 -46.26
N HIS A 483 6.16 32.60 -45.25
CA HIS A 483 5.59 33.94 -45.42
C HIS A 483 5.30 34.60 -44.05
N LEU A 484 6.00 35.72 -43.83
CA LEU A 484 5.56 36.97 -43.19
C LEU A 484 5.12 36.95 -41.71
N VAL A 485 5.89 37.62 -40.85
CA VAL A 485 5.58 38.97 -40.32
C VAL A 485 6.89 39.56 -39.75
N GLU A 486 7.27 40.72 -40.27
CA GLU A 486 8.29 41.61 -39.72
C GLU A 486 7.72 42.42 -38.54
N THR A 487 8.45 42.51 -37.44
CA THR A 487 8.45 43.68 -36.56
C THR A 487 9.85 43.84 -35.98
N GLU A 488 10.52 44.94 -36.36
CA GLU A 488 11.78 45.41 -35.78
C GLU A 488 11.64 45.74 -34.29
N PRO A 489 12.68 45.51 -33.47
CA PRO A 489 12.89 46.29 -32.26
C PRO A 489 14.10 47.22 -32.39
N THR A 490 13.87 48.47 -32.00
CA THR A 490 14.81 49.59 -31.83
C THR A 490 15.76 49.32 -30.65
N PRO A 491 17.01 49.85 -30.65
CA PRO A 491 18.04 49.44 -29.69
C PRO A 491 18.02 50.25 -28.38
N GLU A 492 18.16 49.57 -27.24
CA GLU A 492 18.48 50.17 -25.94
C GLU A 492 19.85 49.66 -25.43
N GLU A 493 20.51 50.54 -24.66
CA GLU A 493 21.92 50.52 -24.26
C GLU A 493 22.31 49.41 -23.25
N PRO A 494 23.59 48.99 -23.17
CA PRO A 494 24.02 47.91 -22.28
C PRO A 494 24.26 48.39 -20.84
N THR A 495 23.63 47.71 -19.87
CA THR A 495 23.92 47.83 -18.44
C THR A 495 25.15 46.98 -18.06
N VAL A 496 26.17 47.62 -17.50
CA VAL A 496 27.51 47.07 -17.17
C VAL A 496 27.56 46.33 -15.81
N GLU A 497 26.45 46.18 -15.10
CA GLU A 497 26.47 45.68 -13.71
C GLU A 497 26.31 44.15 -13.55
N VAL A 498 25.87 43.42 -14.59
CA VAL A 498 25.60 41.97 -14.48
C VAL A 498 26.86 41.11 -14.64
N ASP A 499 27.87 41.60 -15.36
CA ASP A 499 29.09 40.83 -15.64
C ASP A 499 30.05 40.77 -14.44
N GLU A 500 30.05 41.76 -13.54
CA GLU A 500 30.91 41.75 -12.35
C GLU A 500 30.43 40.74 -11.28
N GLU A 501 29.12 40.51 -11.17
CA GLU A 501 28.56 39.55 -10.21
C GLU A 501 28.84 38.10 -10.62
N ILE A 502 28.75 37.79 -11.91
CA ILE A 502 29.04 36.45 -12.46
C ILE A 502 30.52 36.09 -12.30
N ASP A 503 31.42 37.05 -12.51
CA ASP A 503 32.87 36.84 -12.36
C ASP A 503 33.30 36.67 -10.89
N SER A 504 32.54 37.27 -9.96
CA SER A 504 32.72 37.09 -8.52
C SER A 504 32.29 35.69 -8.06
N ALA A 505 31.17 35.17 -8.57
CA ALA A 505 30.65 33.84 -8.27
C ALA A 505 31.57 32.73 -8.80
N LEU A 506 32.14 32.90 -10.00
CA LEU A 506 33.09 31.97 -10.59
C LEU A 506 34.43 31.90 -9.84
N LYS A 507 34.87 32.99 -9.19
CA LYS A 507 36.06 32.99 -8.32
C LYS A 507 35.85 32.24 -7.00
N ILE A 508 34.63 32.24 -6.47
CA ILE A 508 34.28 31.51 -5.24
C ILE A 508 34.27 30.00 -5.49
N LEU A 509 33.71 29.55 -6.61
CA LEU A 509 33.69 28.13 -7.02
C LEU A 509 35.10 27.57 -7.32
N LYS A 510 36.01 28.39 -7.85
CA LYS A 510 37.42 27.99 -8.04
C LYS A 510 38.19 27.87 -6.72
N ARG A 511 37.89 28.69 -5.71
CA ARG A 511 38.53 28.59 -4.38
C ARG A 511 38.06 27.37 -3.58
N THR A 512 36.78 26.99 -3.66
CA THR A 512 36.26 25.82 -2.93
C THR A 512 36.78 24.50 -3.49
N THR A 513 37.01 24.42 -4.81
CA THR A 513 37.55 23.22 -5.47
C THR A 513 39.05 22.99 -5.24
N GLU A 514 39.82 24.02 -4.90
CA GLU A 514 41.25 23.88 -4.55
C GLU A 514 41.47 23.45 -3.08
N VAL A 515 40.60 23.86 -2.16
CA VAL A 515 40.69 23.48 -0.73
C VAL A 515 40.37 22.00 -0.52
N ALA A 516 39.51 21.40 -1.35
CA ALA A 516 39.16 19.98 -1.26
C ALA A 516 40.30 19.01 -1.64
N LYS A 517 41.34 19.46 -2.36
CA LYS A 517 42.41 18.59 -2.89
C LYS A 517 43.62 18.41 -1.96
N THR A 518 43.63 19.02 -0.78
CA THR A 518 44.79 18.98 0.14
C THR A 518 44.50 18.33 1.50
N LYS A 519 44.09 17.05 1.51
CA LYS A 519 44.20 16.20 2.71
C LYS A 519 45.11 14.99 2.43
N LYS A 520 46.40 15.14 2.74
CA LYS A 520 47.42 14.07 2.76
C LYS A 520 47.10 13.03 3.84
N ARG A 521 47.00 11.76 3.47
CA ARG A 521 46.88 10.59 4.37
C ARG A 521 48.15 10.41 5.23
N ARG A 522 47.99 10.21 6.54
CA ARG A 522 49.08 9.78 7.46
C ARG A 522 49.39 8.28 7.25
N PRO A 523 50.66 7.84 7.31
CA PRO A 523 51.00 6.43 7.22
C PRO A 523 50.78 5.70 8.56
N VAL A 524 50.17 4.53 8.49
CA VAL A 524 49.91 3.62 9.62
C VAL A 524 51.18 2.82 9.94
N ARG A 525 51.64 2.86 11.20
CA ARG A 525 52.73 2.03 11.72
C ARG A 525 52.22 0.61 12.00
N ARG A 526 52.83 -0.40 11.37
CA ARG A 526 52.62 -1.83 11.71
C ARG A 526 53.25 -2.13 13.08
N ARG A 527 52.51 -2.82 13.96
CA ARG A 527 53.04 -3.48 15.16
C ARG A 527 53.86 -4.71 14.75
N LYS A 528 55.01 -4.91 15.39
CA LYS A 528 55.77 -6.16 15.35
C LYS A 528 55.13 -7.16 16.31
N SER A 529 55.13 -8.43 15.91
CA SER A 529 54.84 -9.60 16.73
C SER A 529 56.02 -9.91 17.65
N GLU A 530 55.72 -10.10 18.94
CA GLU A 530 56.32 -11.13 19.79
C GLU A 530 55.17 -11.84 20.50
#